data_AF-A0A7D9KZJ2-F1
#
_entry.id   AF-A0A7D9KZJ2-F1
#
_cell.length_a   1.000
_cell.length_b   1.000
_cell.length_c   1.000
_cell.angle_alpha   90.00
_cell.angle_beta   90.00
_cell.angle_gamma   90.00
#
_symmetry.space_group_name_H-M   'P 1'
#
loop_
_entity.id
_entity.type
_entity.pdbx_description
1 polymer ?
#
loop_
_entity_poly.entity_id
_entity_poly.type
_entity_poly.pdbx_seq_one_letter_code
_entity_poly.pdbx_strand_id
1 'polypeptide(L)'
;KSFIANINKVRQRSDKGKFRKISRREISSVKRALAKNPHSTSSKIFNEAGVPSRSRAGRCMILRSIGKITKPTIKPPLKHRHKLAPLDWAKSYMKTNFENVLFTNESQATLNGPDGWMSGWLLHGTTPQSKIRRQQGGGGVMIWAGIINDVMVGPFRVPDGVKMKAQSFVEFLKKTSFSACYTCEALSKFGFKEGRLMMWPACSPDLNPIENFWSLLKSKVYESGKQFSSKNCLWEAIQSCAAAIHKDAIKNLTDSMNNRLIKVISAKGVTFITDN
;
A
#
# COMPACT_ATOMS: atom_id res chain seq x y z
N LYS A 1 48.37 55.32 -10.81
CA LYS A 1 47.35 54.94 -11.83
C LYS A 1 46.39 53.95 -11.19
N SER A 2 45.09 54.15 -11.41
CA SER A 2 43.93 53.76 -10.59
C SER A 2 43.78 52.27 -10.22
N PHE A 3 43.60 52.02 -8.92
CA PHE A 3 42.90 50.85 -8.38
C PHE A 3 41.40 51.16 -8.34
N ILE A 4 40.66 50.86 -9.42
CA ILE A 4 39.20 50.75 -9.36
C ILE A 4 38.83 49.46 -10.11
N ALA A 5 38.68 48.38 -9.35
CA ALA A 5 38.02 47.19 -9.85
C ALA A 5 36.54 47.55 -10.08
N ASN A 6 36.09 47.41 -11.32
CA ASN A 6 34.76 47.79 -11.77
C ASN A 6 33.66 47.07 -10.94
N ILE A 7 32.98 47.82 -10.06
CA ILE A 7 31.93 47.34 -9.13
C ILE A 7 30.69 46.81 -9.88
N ASN A 8 30.52 47.16 -11.16
CA ASN A 8 29.36 46.79 -11.98
C ASN A 8 29.58 45.57 -12.88
N LYS A 9 30.60 44.74 -12.64
CA LYS A 9 30.73 43.47 -13.36
C LYS A 9 29.77 42.43 -12.77
N VAL A 10 28.46 42.69 -12.90
CA VAL A 10 27.45 41.66 -12.81
C VAL A 10 27.86 40.62 -13.86
N ARG A 11 28.33 39.45 -13.41
CA ARG A 11 28.38 38.28 -14.28
C ARG A 11 26.95 38.05 -14.73
N GLN A 12 26.59 38.56 -15.91
CA GLN A 12 25.41 38.08 -16.60
C GLN A 12 25.67 36.61 -16.83
N ARG A 13 24.99 35.76 -16.04
CA ARG A 13 24.86 34.35 -16.39
C ARG A 13 24.26 34.37 -17.78
N SER A 14 24.98 33.82 -18.76
CA SER A 14 24.40 33.58 -20.07
C SER A 14 23.08 32.86 -19.85
N ASP A 15 22.03 33.44 -20.42
CA ASP A 15 20.69 32.95 -20.25
C ASP A 15 20.70 31.47 -20.66
N LYS A 16 20.40 30.61 -19.70
CA LYS A 16 20.65 29.16 -19.77
C LYS A 16 20.02 28.65 -21.06
N GLY A 17 20.84 28.00 -21.87
CA GLY A 17 20.52 27.57 -23.23
C GLY A 17 19.06 27.15 -23.40
N LYS A 18 18.38 27.82 -24.35
CA LYS A 18 17.11 27.36 -24.90
C LYS A 18 17.27 25.88 -25.24
N PHE A 19 16.72 24.99 -24.41
CA PHE A 19 16.65 23.57 -24.75
C PHE A 19 16.05 23.49 -26.15
N ARG A 20 16.80 22.93 -27.11
CA ARG A 20 16.37 22.80 -28.51
C ARG A 20 14.97 22.20 -28.52
N LYS A 21 13.97 23.00 -28.93
CA LYS A 21 12.57 22.57 -28.97
C LYS A 21 12.51 21.27 -29.75
N ILE A 22 12.04 20.21 -29.11
CA ILE A 22 11.81 18.92 -29.76
C ILE A 22 10.62 19.08 -30.72
N SER A 23 10.77 18.59 -31.95
CA SER A 23 9.72 18.66 -32.96
C SER A 23 8.55 17.72 -32.62
N ARG A 24 7.38 18.00 -33.18
CA ARG A 24 6.21 17.11 -33.04
C ARG A 24 6.49 15.69 -33.57
N ARG A 25 7.32 15.56 -34.62
CA ARG A 25 7.71 14.27 -35.19
C ARG A 25 8.58 13.47 -34.22
N GLU A 26 9.57 14.11 -33.60
CA GLU A 26 10.42 13.48 -32.58
C GLU A 26 9.60 13.08 -31.35
N ILE A 27 8.68 13.94 -30.86
CA ILE A 27 7.76 13.58 -29.77
C ILE A 27 6.94 12.33 -30.14
N SER A 28 6.42 12.27 -31.36
CA SER A 28 5.64 11.13 -31.83
C SER A 28 6.48 9.85 -31.92
N SER A 29 7.76 9.97 -32.32
CA SER A 29 8.70 8.86 -32.33
C SER A 29 8.99 8.34 -30.91
N VAL A 30 9.23 9.25 -29.96
CA VAL A 30 9.44 8.93 -28.54
C VAL A 30 8.19 8.26 -27.96
N LYS A 31 6.99 8.72 -28.29
CA LYS A 31 5.73 8.08 -27.87
C LYS A 31 5.64 6.63 -28.36
N ARG A 32 6.00 6.36 -29.62
CA ARG A 32 5.98 5.00 -30.19
C ARG A 32 7.02 4.09 -29.52
N ALA A 33 8.25 4.59 -29.32
CA ALA A 33 9.29 3.83 -28.62
C ALA A 33 8.90 3.53 -27.17
N LEU A 34 8.29 4.50 -26.48
CA LEU A 34 7.78 4.32 -25.12
C LEU A 34 6.65 3.28 -25.05
N ALA A 35 5.72 3.29 -26.01
CA ALA A 35 4.64 2.30 -26.08
C ALA A 35 5.16 0.88 -26.34
N LYS A 36 6.24 0.75 -27.13
CA LYS A 36 6.90 -0.54 -27.40
C LYS A 36 7.67 -1.07 -26.20
N ASN A 37 8.39 -0.19 -25.48
CA ASN A 37 9.32 -0.56 -24.41
C ASN A 37 9.17 0.32 -23.15
N PRO A 38 8.02 0.26 -22.44
CA PRO A 38 7.69 1.20 -21.36
C PRO A 38 8.60 1.10 -20.12
N HIS A 39 9.29 -0.03 -19.92
CA HIS A 39 10.19 -0.26 -18.79
C HIS A 39 11.68 -0.01 -19.10
N SER A 40 11.99 0.51 -20.30
CA SER A 40 13.37 0.77 -20.71
C SER A 40 13.91 2.10 -20.17
N THR A 41 15.23 2.26 -20.18
CA THR A 41 15.87 3.49 -19.71
C THR A 41 15.59 4.65 -20.65
N SER A 42 15.59 5.89 -20.14
CA SER A 42 15.41 7.08 -20.97
C SER A 42 16.43 7.18 -22.11
N SER A 43 17.63 6.59 -21.95
CA SER A 43 18.61 6.49 -23.03
C SER A 43 18.17 5.57 -24.14
N LYS A 44 17.70 4.38 -23.80
CA LYS A 44 17.27 3.38 -24.77
C LYS A 44 16.06 3.87 -25.58
N ILE A 45 15.08 4.49 -24.91
CA ILE A 45 13.89 5.07 -25.56
C ILE A 45 14.26 6.12 -26.61
N PHE A 46 15.17 7.04 -26.27
CA PHE A 46 15.55 8.12 -27.18
C PHE A 46 16.41 7.63 -28.35
N ASN A 47 17.26 6.64 -28.11
CA ASN A 47 18.04 5.98 -29.15
C ASN A 47 17.12 5.24 -30.14
N GLU A 48 16.16 4.46 -29.64
CA GLU A 48 15.16 3.75 -30.49
C GLU A 48 14.25 4.72 -31.24
N ALA A 49 13.95 5.88 -30.66
CA ALA A 49 13.15 6.92 -31.31
C ALA A 49 13.92 7.71 -32.39
N GLY A 50 15.23 7.48 -32.55
CA GLY A 50 16.08 8.21 -33.49
C GLY A 50 16.21 9.70 -33.17
N VAL A 51 16.02 10.09 -31.90
CA VAL A 51 16.11 11.49 -31.47
C VAL A 51 17.57 11.81 -31.13
N PRO A 52 18.10 12.99 -31.51
CA PRO A 52 19.46 13.39 -31.17
C PRO A 52 19.79 13.22 -29.68
N SER A 53 21.04 12.85 -29.40
CA SER A 53 21.50 12.63 -28.02
C SER A 53 21.25 13.88 -27.16
N ARG A 54 20.60 13.66 -26.01
CA ARG A 54 20.22 14.68 -25.04
C ARG A 54 20.68 14.26 -23.66
N SER A 55 20.95 15.24 -22.80
CA SER A 55 21.26 14.98 -21.39
C SER A 55 20.15 14.20 -20.71
N ARG A 56 20.49 13.42 -19.67
CA ARG A 56 19.51 12.67 -18.86
C ARG A 56 18.36 13.58 -18.39
N ALA A 57 18.69 14.79 -17.92
CA ALA A 57 17.72 15.78 -17.48
C ALA A 57 16.74 16.18 -18.60
N GLY A 58 17.25 16.45 -19.81
CA GLY A 58 16.42 16.79 -20.96
C GLY A 58 15.49 15.65 -21.38
N ARG A 59 15.99 14.40 -21.42
CA ARG A 59 15.17 13.22 -21.74
C ARG A 59 14.06 13.00 -20.71
N CYS A 60 14.39 13.08 -19.43
CA CYS A 60 13.41 12.91 -18.36
C CYS A 60 12.34 14.01 -18.34
N MET A 61 12.70 15.26 -18.66
CA MET A 61 11.74 16.35 -18.78
C MET A 61 10.71 16.10 -19.89
N ILE A 62 11.17 15.65 -21.07
CA ILE A 62 10.30 15.31 -22.21
C ILE A 62 9.42 14.10 -21.87
N LEU A 63 9.96 13.07 -21.22
CA LEU A 63 9.14 11.91 -20.84
C LEU A 63 8.04 12.30 -19.85
N ARG A 64 8.32 13.22 -18.91
CA ARG A 64 7.31 13.75 -17.97
C ARG A 64 6.23 14.60 -18.63
N SER A 65 6.50 15.22 -19.79
CA SER A 65 5.45 15.93 -20.55
C SER A 65 4.61 15.00 -21.42
N ILE A 66 5.09 13.77 -21.67
CA ILE A 66 4.41 12.77 -22.50
C ILE A 66 3.61 11.78 -21.66
N GLY A 67 4.12 11.38 -20.49
CA GLY A 67 3.52 10.33 -19.66
C GLY A 67 3.89 10.44 -18.19
N LYS A 68 3.37 9.49 -17.41
CA LYS A 68 3.55 9.42 -15.96
C LYS A 68 4.56 8.34 -15.60
N ILE A 69 5.39 8.60 -14.61
CA ILE A 69 6.25 7.58 -14.00
C ILE A 69 5.37 6.73 -13.09
N THR A 70 5.20 5.46 -13.41
CA THR A 70 4.45 4.48 -12.61
C THR A 70 5.33 3.27 -12.32
N LYS A 71 5.35 2.82 -11.06
CA LYS A 71 6.01 1.55 -10.71
C LYS A 71 5.10 0.38 -11.11
N PRO A 72 5.62 -0.68 -11.75
CA PRO A 72 4.82 -1.87 -12.02
C PRO A 72 4.38 -2.49 -10.69
N THR A 73 3.11 -2.87 -10.60
CA THR A 73 2.61 -3.58 -9.43
C THR A 73 2.98 -5.06 -9.52
N ILE A 74 3.52 -5.61 -8.44
CA ILE A 74 3.76 -7.05 -8.33
C ILE A 74 2.44 -7.72 -7.93
N LYS A 75 1.91 -8.59 -8.79
CA LYS A 75 0.70 -9.39 -8.50
C LYS A 75 0.90 -10.82 -9.00
N PRO A 76 0.35 -11.83 -8.30
CA PRO A 76 0.33 -13.19 -8.83
C PRO A 76 -0.51 -13.25 -10.11
N PRO A 77 -0.18 -14.14 -11.07
CA PRO A 77 -0.94 -14.28 -12.30
C PRO A 77 -2.37 -14.77 -12.00
N LEU A 78 -3.37 -14.00 -12.43
CA LEU A 78 -4.77 -14.30 -12.18
C LEU A 78 -5.35 -15.16 -13.31
N LYS A 79 -5.93 -16.31 -12.94
CA LYS A 79 -6.72 -17.15 -13.86
C LYS A 79 -8.03 -16.45 -14.21
N HIS A 80 -8.65 -16.80 -15.35
CA HIS A 80 -9.94 -16.22 -15.79
C HIS A 80 -11.03 -16.30 -14.71
N ARG A 81 -11.14 -17.45 -14.02
CA ARG A 81 -12.07 -17.63 -12.89
C ARG A 81 -11.86 -16.65 -11.73
N HIS A 82 -10.62 -16.21 -11.48
CA HIS A 82 -10.31 -15.23 -10.44
C HIS A 82 -10.69 -13.80 -10.85
N LYS A 83 -11.12 -13.58 -12.11
CA LYS A 83 -11.70 -12.32 -12.58
C LYS A 83 -13.22 -12.35 -12.55
N LEU A 84 -13.83 -13.48 -12.94
CA LEU A 84 -15.29 -13.62 -12.95
C LEU A 84 -15.90 -13.67 -11.54
N ALA A 85 -15.32 -14.48 -10.64
CA ALA A 85 -15.88 -14.66 -9.31
C ALA A 85 -16.01 -13.34 -8.49
N PRO A 86 -15.01 -12.44 -8.48
CA PRO A 86 -15.17 -11.14 -7.82
C PRO A 86 -16.20 -10.23 -8.49
N LEU A 87 -16.35 -10.32 -9.82
CA LEU A 87 -17.33 -9.53 -10.56
C LEU A 87 -18.76 -9.96 -10.23
N ASP A 88 -19.03 -11.27 -10.25
CA ASP A 88 -20.35 -11.82 -9.96
C ASP A 88 -20.72 -11.59 -8.49
N TRP A 89 -19.75 -11.81 -7.59
CA TRP A 89 -19.88 -11.45 -6.18
C TRP A 89 -20.20 -9.96 -6.01
N ALA A 90 -19.46 -9.08 -6.69
CA ALA A 90 -19.69 -7.66 -6.53
C ALA A 90 -21.11 -7.26 -6.95
N LYS A 91 -21.60 -7.82 -8.07
CA LYS A 91 -22.97 -7.61 -8.56
C LYS A 91 -24.01 -8.13 -7.57
N SER A 92 -23.82 -9.32 -7.00
CA SER A 92 -24.79 -9.92 -6.08
C SER A 92 -24.93 -9.14 -4.77
N TYR A 93 -23.84 -8.52 -4.30
CA TYR A 93 -23.81 -7.83 -3.01
C TYR A 93 -23.95 -6.30 -3.10
N MET A 94 -24.24 -5.71 -4.28
CA MET A 94 -24.41 -4.26 -4.46
C MET A 94 -25.46 -3.60 -3.55
N LYS A 95 -26.50 -4.34 -3.15
CA LYS A 95 -27.59 -3.83 -2.29
C LYS A 95 -27.41 -4.17 -0.80
N THR A 96 -26.27 -4.76 -0.44
CA THR A 96 -26.02 -5.24 0.92
C THR A 96 -25.66 -4.08 1.83
N ASN A 97 -26.20 -4.08 3.06
CA ASN A 97 -25.70 -3.17 4.09
C ASN A 97 -24.41 -3.75 4.71
N PHE A 98 -23.26 -3.16 4.36
CA PHE A 98 -21.95 -3.57 4.87
C PHE A 98 -21.64 -3.07 6.28
N GLU A 99 -22.46 -2.20 6.87
CA GLU A 99 -22.29 -1.77 8.27
C GLU A 99 -22.42 -2.93 9.25
N ASN A 100 -23.24 -3.93 8.88
CA ASN A 100 -23.47 -5.14 9.68
C ASN A 100 -22.57 -6.31 9.25
N VAL A 101 -21.49 -6.04 8.51
CA VAL A 101 -20.55 -7.08 8.05
C VAL A 101 -19.26 -6.95 8.85
N LEU A 102 -18.90 -8.02 9.54
CA LEU A 102 -17.60 -8.15 10.21
C LEU A 102 -16.56 -8.60 9.18
N PHE A 103 -15.60 -7.73 8.89
CA PHE A 103 -14.45 -8.05 8.06
C PHE A 103 -13.30 -8.50 8.96
N THR A 104 -12.78 -9.71 8.75
CA THR A 104 -11.69 -10.27 9.56
C THR A 104 -10.53 -10.70 8.66
N ASN A 105 -9.30 -10.65 9.19
CA ASN A 105 -8.14 -11.26 8.55
C ASN A 105 -6.98 -11.40 9.56
N GLU A 106 -5.92 -12.09 9.16
CA GLU A 106 -4.64 -12.12 9.84
C GLU A 106 -3.61 -11.21 9.16
N SER A 107 -2.69 -10.67 9.96
CA SER A 107 -1.54 -9.94 9.44
C SER A 107 -0.29 -10.19 10.27
N GLN A 108 0.84 -10.36 9.60
CA GLN A 108 2.14 -10.47 10.25
C GLN A 108 2.82 -9.09 10.38
N ALA A 109 3.25 -8.78 11.60
CA ALA A 109 4.11 -7.64 11.91
C ALA A 109 5.52 -8.14 12.23
N THR A 110 6.57 -7.53 11.67
CA THR A 110 7.96 -7.98 11.79
C THR A 110 8.78 -7.05 12.69
N LEU A 111 9.76 -7.60 13.40
CA LEU A 111 10.60 -6.79 14.30
C LEU A 111 11.38 -5.66 13.59
N ASN A 112 11.69 -5.84 12.30
CA ASN A 112 12.48 -4.88 11.52
C ASN A 112 11.61 -3.83 10.80
N GLY A 113 10.28 -4.01 10.80
CA GLY A 113 9.36 -3.24 10.00
C GLY A 113 9.38 -3.58 8.51
N PRO A 114 8.42 -3.05 7.73
CA PRO A 114 8.36 -3.20 6.29
C PRO A 114 9.51 -2.47 5.58
N ASP A 115 10.04 -3.12 4.53
CA ASP A 115 11.08 -2.54 3.71
C ASP A 115 10.58 -1.29 2.95
N GLY A 116 11.43 -0.27 2.84
CA GLY A 116 11.14 0.96 2.09
C GLY A 116 10.33 2.03 2.83
N TRP A 117 9.79 1.74 4.01
CA TRP A 117 9.02 2.71 4.81
C TRP A 117 9.89 3.72 5.58
N MET A 118 11.20 3.51 5.60
CA MET A 118 12.18 4.48 6.08
C MET A 118 12.85 5.13 4.88
N SER A 119 12.29 6.25 4.42
CA SER A 119 12.85 7.11 3.37
C SER A 119 12.88 8.53 3.90
N GLY A 120 14.02 9.23 3.79
CA GLY A 120 14.18 10.58 4.32
C GLY A 120 15.30 11.34 3.62
N TRP A 121 15.34 12.65 3.87
CA TRP A 121 16.39 13.54 3.40
C TRP A 121 17.45 13.68 4.49
N LEU A 122 18.71 13.52 4.10
CA LEU A 122 19.86 13.70 4.99
C LEU A 122 20.69 14.88 4.50
N LEU A 123 21.18 15.70 5.43
CA LEU A 123 22.09 16.79 5.12
C LEU A 123 23.41 16.22 4.58
N HIS A 124 24.03 16.89 3.62
CA HIS A 124 25.35 16.50 3.14
C HIS A 124 26.36 16.41 4.29
N GLY A 125 27.09 15.29 4.35
CA GLY A 125 28.05 15.00 5.41
C GLY A 125 27.46 14.29 6.63
N THR A 126 26.15 14.09 6.71
CA THR A 126 25.54 13.28 7.78
C THR A 126 25.49 11.81 7.40
N THR A 127 25.71 10.93 8.38
CA THR A 127 25.60 9.48 8.21
C THR A 127 24.18 9.02 8.52
N PRO A 128 23.59 8.14 7.70
CA PRO A 128 22.29 7.55 8.00
C PRO A 128 22.39 6.69 9.26
N GLN A 129 21.32 6.66 10.06
CA GLN A 129 21.20 5.68 11.13
C GLN A 129 21.28 4.26 10.56
N SER A 130 22.13 3.43 11.16
CA SER A 130 22.28 2.04 10.77
C SER A 130 21.08 1.22 11.25
N LYS A 131 20.53 0.37 10.36
CA LYS A 131 19.52 -0.60 10.73
C LYS A 131 20.15 -1.89 11.21
N ILE A 132 19.57 -2.49 12.25
CA ILE A 132 19.90 -3.85 12.62
C ILE A 132 19.26 -4.78 11.58
N ARG A 133 20.10 -5.55 10.88
CA ARG A 133 19.65 -6.62 9.98
C ARG A 133 19.87 -7.95 10.67
N ARG A 134 18.76 -8.65 10.98
CA ARG A 134 18.81 -9.98 11.60
C ARG A 134 19.03 -11.04 10.50
N GLN A 135 19.96 -11.99 10.70
CA GLN A 135 20.11 -13.15 9.81
C GLN A 135 19.01 -14.19 10.10
N GLN A 136 18.40 -14.72 9.03
CA GLN A 136 17.32 -15.72 8.93
C GLN A 136 16.15 -15.64 9.93
N GLY A 137 14.92 -15.67 9.40
CA GLY A 137 13.71 -15.86 10.21
C GLY A 137 13.28 -14.65 11.04
N GLY A 138 13.62 -13.43 10.59
CA GLY A 138 13.28 -12.16 11.23
C GLY A 138 11.93 -12.20 11.91
N GLY A 139 11.96 -12.38 13.23
CA GLY A 139 10.78 -12.71 14.02
C GLY A 139 9.66 -11.71 13.84
N GLY A 140 8.45 -12.13 14.18
CA GLY A 140 7.28 -11.29 14.09
C GLY A 140 6.17 -11.77 14.99
N VAL A 141 5.13 -10.96 15.05
CA VAL A 141 3.86 -11.28 15.70
C VAL A 141 2.82 -11.47 14.62
N MET A 142 2.14 -12.61 14.65
CA MET A 142 0.94 -12.84 13.85
C MET A 142 -0.26 -12.30 14.63
N ILE A 143 -1.07 -11.49 13.96
CA ILE A 143 -2.16 -10.73 14.58
C ILE A 143 -3.45 -11.12 13.87
N TRP A 144 -4.51 -11.37 14.63
CA TRP A 144 -5.86 -11.43 14.11
C TRP A 144 -6.62 -10.18 14.57
N ALA A 145 -7.44 -9.61 13.68
CA ALA A 145 -8.40 -8.57 14.03
C ALA A 145 -9.64 -8.65 13.14
N GLY A 146 -10.69 -7.96 13.57
CA GLY A 146 -11.87 -7.68 12.77
C GLY A 146 -12.23 -6.20 12.80
N ILE A 147 -12.92 -5.72 11.77
CA ILE A 147 -13.56 -4.41 11.75
C ILE A 147 -15.03 -4.56 11.35
N ILE A 148 -15.91 -3.87 12.05
CA ILE A 148 -17.35 -3.80 11.76
C ILE A 148 -17.83 -2.38 12.04
N ASN A 149 -18.56 -1.80 11.10
CA ASN A 149 -18.96 -0.40 11.15
C ASN A 149 -17.77 0.53 11.49
N ASP A 150 -17.76 1.13 12.67
CA ASP A 150 -16.73 2.04 13.21
C ASP A 150 -15.89 1.38 14.33
N VAL A 151 -16.12 0.08 14.60
CA VAL A 151 -15.53 -0.66 15.71
C VAL A 151 -14.48 -1.65 15.20
N MET A 152 -13.33 -1.67 15.90
CA MET A 152 -12.33 -2.72 15.78
C MET A 152 -12.57 -3.80 16.84
N VAL A 153 -12.50 -5.06 16.41
CA VAL A 153 -12.50 -6.25 17.25
C VAL A 153 -11.07 -6.81 17.31
N GLY A 154 -10.52 -7.00 18.52
CA GLY A 154 -9.11 -7.33 18.74
C GLY A 154 -8.28 -6.07 19.04
N PRO A 155 -6.97 -6.04 18.71
CA PRO A 155 -6.18 -7.09 18.06
C PRO A 155 -5.89 -8.27 19.00
N PHE A 156 -5.78 -9.49 18.46
CA PHE A 156 -5.38 -10.68 19.21
C PHE A 156 -4.08 -11.27 18.68
N ARG A 157 -3.15 -11.60 19.58
CA ARG A 157 -1.89 -12.26 19.23
C ARG A 157 -2.14 -13.74 18.99
N VAL A 158 -1.78 -14.21 17.80
CA VAL A 158 -1.77 -15.63 17.47
C VAL A 158 -0.53 -16.28 18.13
N PRO A 159 -0.68 -17.43 18.82
CA PRO A 159 0.44 -18.11 19.47
C PRO A 159 1.54 -18.51 18.48
N ASP A 160 2.79 -18.39 18.93
CA ASP A 160 3.96 -18.74 18.12
C ASP A 160 4.05 -20.25 17.86
N GLY A 161 4.49 -20.66 16.66
CA GLY A 161 4.74 -22.07 16.32
C GLY A 161 3.50 -22.89 15.95
N VAL A 162 2.29 -22.33 16.10
CA VAL A 162 1.07 -22.98 15.64
C VAL A 162 0.97 -22.82 14.12
N LYS A 163 1.22 -23.91 13.37
CA LYS A 163 0.73 -24.00 11.99
C LYS A 163 -0.79 -24.04 12.09
N MET A 164 -1.44 -22.90 11.88
CA MET A 164 -2.89 -22.78 11.90
C MET A 164 -3.49 -23.74 10.87
N LYS A 165 -4.00 -24.88 11.35
CA LYS A 165 -4.94 -25.71 10.60
C LYS A 165 -6.32 -25.07 10.77
N ALA A 166 -7.23 -25.26 9.80
CA ALA A 166 -8.56 -24.65 9.85
C ALA A 166 -9.29 -24.93 11.19
N GLN A 167 -9.11 -26.11 11.76
CA GLN A 167 -9.69 -26.50 13.07
C GLN A 167 -9.09 -25.72 14.26
N SER A 168 -7.76 -25.60 14.35
CA SER A 168 -7.12 -24.84 15.44
C SER A 168 -7.40 -23.34 15.34
N PHE A 169 -7.63 -22.84 14.13
CA PHE A 169 -8.07 -21.47 13.90
C PHE A 169 -9.52 -21.27 14.34
N VAL A 170 -10.42 -22.21 14.04
CA VAL A 170 -11.81 -22.16 14.54
C VAL A 170 -11.86 -22.27 16.06
N GLU A 171 -11.03 -23.11 16.68
CA GLU A 171 -10.91 -23.16 18.15
C GLU A 171 -10.31 -21.89 18.73
N PHE A 172 -9.29 -21.32 18.10
CA PHE A 172 -8.75 -20.02 18.47
C PHE A 172 -9.82 -18.94 18.36
N LEU A 173 -10.55 -18.87 17.25
CA LEU A 173 -11.67 -17.94 17.09
C LEU A 173 -12.77 -18.23 18.09
N LYS A 174 -13.06 -19.47 18.43
CA LYS A 174 -14.08 -19.77 19.44
C LYS A 174 -13.64 -19.36 20.83
N LYS A 175 -12.40 -19.62 21.19
CA LYS A 175 -11.82 -19.16 22.47
C LYS A 175 -11.72 -17.63 22.50
N THR A 176 -11.26 -17.00 21.45
CA THR A 176 -10.97 -15.56 21.44
C THR A 176 -12.18 -14.70 21.07
N SER A 177 -13.14 -15.25 20.31
CA SER A 177 -14.38 -14.59 19.91
C SER A 177 -15.62 -15.05 20.70
N PHE A 178 -15.64 -16.25 21.29
CA PHE A 178 -16.71 -16.67 22.21
C PHE A 178 -16.32 -16.63 23.70
N SER A 179 -15.03 -16.67 24.08
CA SER A 179 -14.59 -16.52 25.47
C SER A 179 -14.12 -15.11 25.85
N ALA A 180 -13.89 -14.21 24.90
CA ALA A 180 -13.76 -12.79 25.22
C ALA A 180 -15.17 -12.23 25.37
N CYS A 181 -15.57 -11.91 26.60
CA CYS A 181 -16.82 -11.23 26.94
C CYS A 181 -17.13 -10.07 25.94
N TYR A 182 -16.09 -9.35 25.52
CA TYR A 182 -16.15 -8.27 24.55
C TYR A 182 -16.62 -8.65 23.13
N THR A 183 -16.28 -9.84 22.63
CA THR A 183 -16.59 -10.22 21.24
C THR A 183 -18.01 -10.78 21.15
N CYS A 184 -18.47 -11.55 22.13
CA CYS A 184 -19.88 -11.94 22.24
C CYS A 184 -20.81 -10.75 22.53
N GLU A 185 -20.41 -9.83 23.41
CA GLU A 185 -21.22 -8.66 23.74
C GLU A 185 -21.25 -7.65 22.58
N ALA A 186 -20.12 -7.39 21.91
CA ALA A 186 -20.08 -6.55 20.72
C ALA A 186 -20.86 -7.19 19.56
N LEU A 187 -20.62 -8.47 19.25
CA LEU A 187 -21.34 -9.14 18.16
C LEU A 187 -22.83 -9.32 18.46
N SER A 188 -23.22 -9.56 19.72
CA SER A 188 -24.64 -9.57 20.10
C SER A 188 -25.27 -8.16 20.07
N LYS A 189 -24.54 -7.11 20.45
CA LYS A 189 -24.94 -5.69 20.24
C LYS A 189 -25.16 -5.38 18.76
N PHE A 190 -24.35 -5.98 17.87
CA PHE A 190 -24.51 -5.86 16.42
C PHE A 190 -25.50 -6.89 15.82
N GLY A 191 -26.23 -7.65 16.64
CA GLY A 191 -27.32 -8.51 16.19
C GLY A 191 -26.90 -9.85 15.56
N PHE A 192 -25.65 -10.28 15.73
CA PHE A 192 -25.20 -11.59 15.24
C PHE A 192 -25.76 -12.72 16.13
N LYS A 193 -26.87 -13.34 15.69
CA LYS A 193 -27.24 -14.71 16.06
C LYS A 193 -26.54 -15.68 15.10
N GLU A 194 -26.17 -16.88 15.54
CA GLU A 194 -25.41 -17.91 14.81
C GLU A 194 -25.36 -17.71 13.28
N GLY A 195 -24.17 -17.34 12.80
CA GLY A 195 -23.97 -16.42 11.69
C GLY A 195 -24.27 -16.95 10.29
N ARG A 196 -24.85 -16.08 9.46
CA ARG A 196 -24.84 -16.23 8.00
C ARG A 196 -23.43 -15.92 7.50
N LEU A 197 -22.73 -16.93 6.99
CA LEU A 197 -21.43 -16.74 6.36
C LEU A 197 -21.62 -16.08 4.98
N MET A 198 -20.93 -14.97 4.73
CA MET A 198 -20.86 -14.39 3.40
C MET A 198 -19.89 -15.21 2.54
N MET A 199 -20.36 -15.74 1.41
CA MET A 199 -19.47 -16.41 0.45
C MET A 199 -18.50 -15.38 -0.12
N TRP A 200 -17.20 -15.54 0.07
CA TRP A 200 -16.19 -14.57 -0.38
C TRP A 200 -15.47 -15.02 -1.67
N PRO A 201 -15.18 -14.12 -2.63
CA PRO A 201 -14.48 -14.49 -3.84
C PRO A 201 -12.99 -14.73 -3.57
N ALA A 202 -12.47 -15.85 -4.08
CA ALA A 202 -11.05 -16.18 -3.92
C ALA A 202 -10.13 -15.09 -4.49
N CYS A 203 -8.93 -14.94 -3.92
CA CYS A 203 -7.89 -14.01 -4.38
C CYS A 203 -8.33 -12.53 -4.49
N SER A 204 -9.23 -12.08 -3.61
CA SER A 204 -9.79 -10.72 -3.65
C SER A 204 -9.47 -9.89 -2.40
N PRO A 205 -8.18 -9.61 -2.11
CA PRO A 205 -7.80 -8.78 -0.97
C PRO A 205 -8.31 -7.34 -1.11
N ASP A 206 -8.40 -6.81 -2.34
CA ASP A 206 -8.89 -5.45 -2.61
C ASP A 206 -10.34 -5.21 -2.14
N LEU A 207 -11.14 -6.29 -2.05
CA LEU A 207 -12.52 -6.23 -1.56
C LEU A 207 -12.60 -6.27 -0.03
N ASN A 208 -11.50 -6.57 0.67
CA ASN A 208 -11.50 -6.65 2.13
C ASN A 208 -10.92 -5.36 2.75
N PRO A 209 -11.74 -4.50 3.38
CA PRO A 209 -11.30 -3.22 3.91
C PRO A 209 -10.29 -3.36 5.06
N ILE A 210 -10.21 -4.53 5.71
CA ILE A 210 -9.23 -4.76 6.77
C ILE A 210 -7.78 -4.73 6.26
N GLU A 211 -7.54 -4.96 4.96
CA GLU A 211 -6.20 -4.82 4.38
C GLU A 211 -5.68 -3.37 4.50
N ASN A 212 -6.56 -2.39 4.30
CA ASN A 212 -6.21 -0.98 4.48
C ASN A 212 -6.07 -0.64 5.96
N PHE A 213 -6.87 -1.26 6.85
CA PHE A 213 -6.68 -1.14 8.30
C PHE A 213 -5.28 -1.64 8.71
N TRP A 214 -4.82 -2.77 8.17
CA TRP A 214 -3.46 -3.25 8.44
C TRP A 214 -2.39 -2.28 7.97
N SER A 215 -2.59 -1.63 6.82
CA SER A 215 -1.68 -0.60 6.33
C SER A 215 -1.63 0.60 7.28
N LEU A 216 -2.79 1.09 7.75
CA LEU A 216 -2.87 2.19 8.73
C LEU A 216 -2.19 1.83 10.05
N LEU A 217 -2.51 0.66 10.60
CA LEU A 217 -1.94 0.19 11.86
C LEU A 217 -0.41 0.06 11.77
N LYS A 218 0.09 -0.62 10.73
CA LYS A 218 1.54 -0.77 10.53
C LYS A 218 2.20 0.60 10.32
N SER A 219 1.53 1.56 9.67
CA SER A 219 2.10 2.90 9.45
C SER A 219 2.36 3.61 10.76
N LYS A 220 1.45 3.46 11.73
CA LYS A 220 1.64 3.98 13.09
C LYS A 220 2.70 3.20 13.87
N VAL A 221 2.67 1.87 13.81
CA VAL A 221 3.61 1.00 14.57
C VAL A 221 5.08 1.23 14.16
N TYR A 222 5.33 1.40 12.86
CA TYR A 222 6.68 1.59 12.30
C TYR A 222 6.97 3.05 11.92
N GLU A 223 6.22 3.99 12.50
CA GLU A 223 6.44 5.41 12.29
C GLU A 223 7.92 5.75 12.56
N SER A 224 8.48 6.64 11.73
CA SER A 224 9.91 7.01 11.78
C SER A 224 10.89 5.83 11.62
N GLY A 225 10.46 4.69 11.04
CA GLY A 225 11.33 3.55 10.76
C GLY A 225 11.72 2.74 11.99
N LYS A 226 10.90 2.79 13.05
CA LYS A 226 11.14 2.10 14.33
C LYS A 226 11.40 0.60 14.14
N GLN A 227 12.39 0.07 14.87
CA GLN A 227 12.65 -1.37 14.98
C GLN A 227 12.41 -1.82 16.42
N PHE A 228 12.05 -3.10 16.58
CA PHE A 228 11.74 -3.69 17.88
C PHE A 228 12.78 -4.74 18.27
N SER A 229 13.17 -4.75 19.54
CA SER A 229 14.14 -5.69 20.10
C SER A 229 13.51 -7.07 20.36
N SER A 230 12.25 -7.12 20.79
CA SER A 230 11.51 -8.34 21.15
C SER A 230 10.08 -8.36 20.59
N LYS A 231 9.49 -9.56 20.49
CA LYS A 231 8.08 -9.73 20.08
C LYS A 231 7.10 -9.10 21.06
N ASN A 232 7.43 -9.06 22.35
CA ASN A 232 6.57 -8.47 23.38
C ASN A 232 6.52 -6.93 23.24
N CYS A 233 7.67 -6.28 23.04
CA CYS A 233 7.71 -4.84 22.78
C CYS A 233 6.96 -4.47 21.49
N LEU A 234 7.06 -5.31 20.45
CA LEU A 234 6.28 -5.14 19.23
C LEU A 234 4.77 -5.29 19.51
N TRP A 235 4.38 -6.29 20.28
CA TRP A 235 2.98 -6.54 20.64
C TRP A 235 2.37 -5.40 21.47
N GLU A 236 3.08 -4.88 22.45
CA GLU A 236 2.66 -3.71 23.24
C GLU A 236 2.44 -2.47 22.35
N ALA A 237 3.37 -2.22 21.43
CA ALA A 237 3.23 -1.12 20.47
C ALA A 237 2.04 -1.31 19.54
N ILE A 238 1.78 -2.55 19.06
CA ILE A 238 0.60 -2.86 18.25
C ILE A 238 -0.68 -2.55 19.02
N GLN A 239 -0.81 -2.99 20.28
CA GLN A 239 -1.99 -2.73 21.09
C GLN A 239 -2.20 -1.23 21.31
N SER A 240 -1.14 -0.50 21.64
CA SER A 240 -1.17 0.95 21.83
C SER A 240 -1.59 1.69 20.54
N CYS A 241 -0.96 1.36 19.41
CA CYS A 241 -1.29 1.97 18.12
C CYS A 241 -2.71 1.64 17.66
N ALA A 242 -3.18 0.40 17.89
CA ALA A 242 -4.53 -0.02 17.53
C ALA A 242 -5.59 0.73 18.36
N ALA A 243 -5.38 0.90 19.66
CA ALA A 243 -6.25 1.70 20.52
C ALA A 243 -6.28 3.19 20.13
N ALA A 244 -5.19 3.70 19.53
CA ALA A 244 -5.10 5.07 19.04
C ALA A 244 -5.66 5.29 17.63
N ILE A 245 -6.23 4.27 16.96
CA ILE A 245 -6.91 4.45 15.68
C ILE A 245 -8.31 5.01 15.93
N HIS A 246 -8.60 6.17 15.34
CA HIS A 246 -9.90 6.81 15.50
C HIS A 246 -11.02 6.00 14.83
N LYS A 247 -12.20 5.98 15.44
CA LYS A 247 -13.38 5.26 14.93
C LYS A 247 -13.77 5.71 13.52
N ASP A 248 -13.67 7.01 13.23
CA ASP A 248 -13.95 7.55 11.89
C ASP A 248 -13.02 6.97 10.82
N ALA A 249 -11.76 6.68 11.16
CA ALA A 249 -10.85 6.05 10.21
C ALA A 249 -11.32 4.63 9.87
N ILE A 250 -11.87 3.89 10.84
CA ILE A 250 -12.45 2.56 10.63
C ILE A 250 -13.75 2.67 9.83
N LYS A 251 -14.61 3.63 10.17
CA LYS A 251 -15.86 3.89 9.46
C LYS A 251 -15.65 4.24 7.99
N ASN A 252 -14.66 5.09 7.69
CA ASN A 252 -14.27 5.41 6.31
C ASN A 252 -13.84 4.17 5.52
N LEU A 253 -13.21 3.18 6.17
CA LEU A 253 -12.83 1.93 5.51
C LEU A 253 -14.04 1.06 5.20
N THR A 254 -14.98 0.92 6.14
CA THR A 254 -16.20 0.11 5.93
C THR A 254 -17.13 0.78 4.92
N ASP A 255 -17.28 2.10 4.96
CA ASP A 255 -18.07 2.89 4.00
C ASP A 255 -17.48 2.86 2.57
N SER A 256 -16.18 2.58 2.45
CA SER A 256 -15.53 2.44 1.14
C SER A 256 -16.02 1.23 0.32
N MET A 257 -16.75 0.29 0.92
CA MET A 257 -17.17 -0.97 0.29
C MET A 257 -17.97 -0.76 -1.00
N ASN A 258 -18.92 0.17 -0.99
CA ASN A 258 -19.73 0.46 -2.19
C ASN A 258 -18.84 0.94 -3.35
N ASN A 259 -17.87 1.81 -3.06
CA ASN A 259 -16.92 2.29 -4.06
C ASN A 259 -15.98 1.17 -4.56
N ARG A 260 -15.57 0.23 -3.70
CA ARG A 260 -14.78 -0.93 -4.10
C ARG A 260 -15.55 -1.83 -5.05
N LEU A 261 -16.83 -2.09 -4.77
CA LEU A 261 -17.71 -2.88 -5.64
C LEU A 261 -17.83 -2.24 -7.02
N ILE A 262 -18.10 -0.93 -7.08
CA ILE A 262 -18.19 -0.17 -8.34
C ILE A 262 -16.87 -0.26 -9.12
N LYS A 263 -15.73 -0.12 -8.43
CA LYS A 263 -14.41 -0.29 -9.05
C LYS A 263 -14.26 -1.70 -9.64
N VAL A 264 -14.58 -2.76 -8.89
CA VAL A 264 -14.51 -4.16 -9.39
C VAL A 264 -15.49 -4.45 -10.54
N ILE A 265 -16.61 -3.74 -10.63
CA ILE A 265 -17.55 -3.88 -11.74
C ILE A 265 -17.04 -3.16 -12.99
N SER A 266 -16.65 -1.88 -12.87
CA SER A 266 -16.09 -1.08 -13.99
C SER A 266 -14.85 -1.72 -14.62
N ALA A 267 -14.06 -2.35 -13.77
CA ALA A 267 -12.93 -3.20 -14.02
C ALA A 267 -13.14 -4.50 -14.80
N LYS A 268 -14.39 -4.96 -14.89
CA LYS A 268 -14.74 -6.33 -15.31
C LYS A 268 -14.00 -7.40 -14.49
N GLY A 269 -13.88 -7.20 -13.18
CA GLY A 269 -13.34 -8.19 -12.25
C GLY A 269 -11.81 -8.30 -12.19
N VAL A 270 -11.06 -7.41 -12.84
CA VAL A 270 -9.62 -7.29 -12.58
C VAL A 270 -9.39 -6.72 -11.17
N THR A 271 -8.23 -6.95 -10.56
CA THR A 271 -7.86 -6.50 -9.19
C THR A 271 -7.38 -5.05 -9.24
N PHE A 272 -8.00 -4.13 -8.48
CA PHE A 272 -7.75 -2.68 -8.48
C PHE A 272 -7.08 -2.28 -7.18
N ILE A 273 -5.89 -1.72 -7.27
CA ILE A 273 -5.27 -1.10 -6.10
C ILE A 273 -6.12 0.12 -5.78
N THR A 274 -6.65 0.19 -4.57
CA THR A 274 -7.09 1.46 -4.01
C THR A 274 -5.82 2.29 -3.84
N ASP A 275 -5.63 3.30 -4.69
CA ASP A 275 -4.65 4.35 -4.41
C ASP A 275 -5.00 4.91 -3.02
N ASN A 276 -4.15 4.60 -2.03
CA ASN A 276 -4.16 5.25 -0.71
C ASN A 276 -3.57 6.64 -0.83
#